data_AF-A0A962NYI2-F1
#
_entry.id   AF-A0A962NYI2-F1
#
_cell.length_a   1.000
_cell.length_b   1.000
_cell.length_c   1.000
_cell.angle_alpha   90.00
_cell.angle_beta   90.00
_cell.angle_gamma   90.00
#
_symmetry.space_group_name_H-M   'P 1'
#
loop_
_entity.id
_entity.type
_entity.pdbx_description
1 polymer ?
#
loop_
_entity_poly.entity_id
_entity_poly.type
_entity_poly.pdbx_seq_one_letter_code
_entity_poly.pdbx_strand_id
1 'polypeptide(L)' 'MFKLFQNDKTLSLDAFYQYDEPLGYKHWSVLGLAIWKQSKSSLTFYNTQSAAIGVGVGYTW' A
#
# COMPACT_ATOMS: atom_id res chain seq x y z
N MET A 1 33.43 15.31 4.57
CA MET A 1 32.77 13.99 4.41
C MET A 1 31.65 13.92 5.43
N PHE A 2 30.43 14.37 5.08
CA PHE A 2 29.30 14.37 6.02
C PHE A 2 28.57 13.03 5.91
N LYS A 3 28.84 12.12 6.84
CA LYS A 3 27.98 10.95 7.07
C LYS A 3 26.70 11.44 7.75
N LEU A 4 25.67 11.70 6.95
CA LEU A 4 24.30 11.84 7.45
C LEU A 4 23.92 10.51 8.10
N PHE A 5 23.86 10.49 9.43
CA PHE A 5 23.23 9.42 10.20
C PHE A 5 21.72 9.47 9.95
N GLN A 6 21.30 9.04 8.76
CA GLN A 6 19.91 8.99 8.36
C GLN A 6 19.28 7.74 8.99
N ASN A 7 18.78 7.90 10.21
CA ASN A 7 18.03 6.87 10.94
C ASN A 7 16.54 7.02 10.59
N ASP A 8 16.19 6.69 9.35
CA ASP A 8 14.80 6.75 8.89
C ASP A 8 14.04 5.53 9.40
N LYS A 9 12.94 5.77 10.13
CA LYS A 9 12.02 4.71 10.55
C LYS A 9 10.77 4.78 9.70
N THR A 10 10.57 3.75 8.88
CA THR A 10 9.37 3.57 8.08
C THR A 10 8.48 2.50 8.70
N LEU A 11 7.21 2.83 8.87
CA LEU A 11 6.15 1.90 9.26
C LEU A 11 5.16 1.81 8.09
N SER A 12 4.86 0.60 7.63
CA SER A 12 3.81 0.35 6.64
C SER A 12 2.83 -0.69 7.16
N LEU A 13 1.56 -0.48 6.84
CA LEU A 13 0.46 -1.40 7.09
C LEU A 13 -0.24 -1.62 5.76
N ASP A 14 -0.18 -2.85 5.26
CA ASP A 14 -0.71 -3.22 3.95
C ASP A 14 -1.76 -4.31 4.13
N ALA A 15 -2.93 -4.12 3.53
CA ALA A 15 -4.03 -5.06 3.52
C ALA A 15 -4.45 -5.31 2.06
N PHE A 16 -4.51 -6.58 1.70
CA PHE A 16 -4.92 -7.04 0.37
C PHE A 16 -6.06 -8.03 0.53
N TYR A 17 -7.09 -7.87 -0.29
CA TYR A 17 -8.21 -8.79 -0.35
C TYR A 17 -8.51 -9.11 -1.80
N GLN A 18 -8.50 -10.39 -2.16
CA GLN A 18 -8.88 -10.86 -3.48
C GLN A 18 -10.13 -11.70 -3.34
N TYR A 19 -11.10 -11.44 -4.22
CA TYR A 19 -12.32 -12.21 -4.34
C TYR A 19 -12.43 -12.78 -5.74
N ASP A 20 -12.23 -14.09 -5.82
CA ASP A 20 -12.34 -14.87 -7.04
C ASP A 20 -13.80 -15.24 -7.28
N GLU A 21 -14.22 -15.18 -8.55
CA GLU A 21 -15.58 -15.50 -8.98
C GLU A 21 -16.67 -14.65 -8.28
N PRO A 22 -16.55 -13.31 -8.27
CA PRO A 22 -17.57 -12.46 -7.66
C PRO A 22 -18.92 -12.76 -8.30
N LEU A 23 -19.94 -13.04 -7.48
CA LEU A 23 -21.31 -13.33 -7.95
C LEU A 23 -21.41 -14.55 -8.89
N GLY A 24 -20.43 -15.48 -8.86
CA GLY A 24 -20.41 -16.68 -9.69
C GLY A 24 -19.81 -16.49 -11.09
N TYR A 25 -19.24 -15.31 -11.39
CA TYR A 25 -18.57 -15.05 -12.66
C TYR A 25 -17.15 -15.63 -12.67
N LYS A 26 -16.99 -16.86 -13.15
CA LYS A 26 -15.71 -17.63 -13.15
C LYS A 26 -14.50 -16.94 -13.79
N HIS A 27 -14.75 -15.98 -14.67
CA HIS A 27 -13.73 -15.26 -15.41
C HIS A 27 -13.37 -13.92 -14.79
N TRP A 28 -14.04 -13.51 -13.72
CA TRP A 28 -13.83 -12.23 -13.08
C TRP A 28 -13.14 -12.41 -11.73
N SER A 29 -12.27 -11.47 -11.39
CA SER A 29 -11.69 -11.35 -10.06
C SER A 29 -11.77 -9.89 -9.61
N VAL A 30 -12.03 -9.68 -8.33
CA VAL A 30 -11.96 -8.34 -7.71
C VAL A 30 -10.83 -8.33 -6.71
N LEU A 31 -10.00 -7.29 -6.76
CA LEU A 31 -8.91 -7.08 -5.83
C LEU A 31 -9.08 -5.74 -5.12
N GLY A 32 -9.19 -5.77 -3.81
CA GLY A 32 -9.12 -4.60 -2.94
C GLY A 32 -7.71 -4.48 -2.35
N LEU A 33 -7.19 -3.25 -2.32
CA LEU A 33 -5.92 -2.92 -1.68
C LEU A 33 -6.08 -1.70 -0.79
N ALA A 34 -5.48 -1.76 0.40
CA ALA A 34 -5.38 -0.64 1.32
C ALA A 34 -3.96 -0.62 1.89
N ILE A 35 -3.28 0.50 1.71
CA ILE A 35 -1.88 0.70 2.07
C ILE A 35 -1.82 1.97 2.91
N TRP A 36 -1.22 1.88 4.09
CA TRP A 36 -0.94 3.02 4.94
C TRP A 36 0.54 3.04 5.29
N LYS A 37 1.21 4.16 5.00
CA LYS A 37 2.65 4.32 5.18
C LYS A 37 2.93 5.58 5.97
N GLN A 38 3.75 5.43 7.01
CA GLN A 38 4.29 6.53 7.79
C GLN A 38 5.81 6.49 7.74
N SER A 39 6.41 7.60 7.31
CA SER A 39 7.86 7.77 7.29
C SER A 39 8.25 8.88 8.26
N LYS A 40 8.95 8.51 9.34
CA LYS A 40 9.53 9.47 10.29
C LYS A 40 11.01 9.65 9.96
N SER A 41 11.36 10.83 9.47
CA SER A 41 12.77 11.23 9.31
C SER A 41 13.22 12.10 10.50
N SER A 42 14.52 12.10 10.79
CA SER A 42 15.12 12.89 11.89
C SER A 42 15.05 14.40 11.67
N LEU A 43 14.73 14.85 10.45
CA LEU A 43 14.45 16.24 10.13
C LEU A 43 12.94 16.46 10.28
N THR A 44 12.52 17.18 11.32
CA THR A 44 11.13 17.39 11.74
C THR A 44 10.17 17.86 10.63
N PHE A 45 10.70 18.39 9.54
CA PHE A 45 9.97 18.90 8.37
C PHE A 45 9.66 17.85 7.28
N TYR A 46 10.20 16.62 7.39
CA TYR A 46 10.00 15.52 6.42
C TYR A 46 9.27 14.32 7.04
N ASN A 47 8.30 14.58 7.91
CA ASN A 47 7.39 13.55 8.38
C ASN A 47 6.26 13.40 7.36
N THR A 48 6.30 12.34 6.55
CA THR A 48 5.33 12.10 5.49
C THR A 48 4.41 10.95 5.87
N GLN A 49 3.11 11.19 5.81
CA GLN A 49 2.07 10.18 5.92
C GLN A 49 1.42 10.01 4.54
N SER A 50 1.24 8.77 4.11
CA SER A 50 0.62 8.45 2.83
C SER A 50 -0.33 7.28 3.01
N ALA A 51 -1.53 7.40 2.47
CA ALA A 51 -2.51 6.33 2.43
C ALA A 51 -2.95 6.14 0.98
N ALA A 52 -3.07 4.89 0.54
CA ALA A 52 -3.58 4.52 -0.76
C ALA A 52 -4.63 3.43 -0.58
N ILE A 53 -5.80 3.64 -1.20
CA ILE A 53 -6.83 2.62 -1.32
C ILE A 53 -7.10 2.40 -2.80
N GLY A 54 -7.38 1.16 -3.18
CA GLY A 54 -7.62 0.81 -4.57
C GLY A 54 -8.54 -0.39 -4.69
N VAL A 55 -9.28 -0.40 -5.79
CA VAL A 55 -10.07 -1.55 -6.23
C VAL A 55 -9.68 -1.84 -7.67
N GLY A 56 -9.45 -3.11 -7.96
CA GLY A 56 -9.11 -3.63 -9.28
C GLY A 56 -10.11 -4.70 -9.68
N VAL A 57 -10.39 -4.78 -10.97
CA VAL A 57 -11.17 -5.84 -11.58
C VAL A 57 -10.32 -6.52 -12.64
N GLY A 58 -10.23 -7.84 -12.57
CA GLY A 58 -9.55 -8.69 -13.54
C GLY A 58 -10.56 -9.49 -14.34
N TYR A 59 -10.29 -9.68 -15.63
CA TYR A 59 -11.02 -10.61 -16.50
C TYR A 59 -10.04 -11.57 -17.17
N THR A 60 -10.32 -12.86 -17.12
CA THR A 60 -9.49 -13.93 -17.68
C THR A 60 -10.29 -14.70 -18.73
N TRP A 61 -9.84 -14.70 -19.99
CA TRP A 61 -10.45 -15.49 -21.09
C TRP A 61 -9.80 -16.86 -21.26
#